data_AF-A0A7S3HKA8-F1
#
_entry.id   AF-A0A7S3HKA8-F1
#
_cell.length_a   1.000
_cell.length_b   1.000
_cell.length_c   1.000
_cell.angle_alpha   90.00
_cell.angle_beta   90.00
_cell.angle_gamma   90.00
#
_symmetry.space_group_name_H-M   'P 1'
#
loop_
_entity.id
_entity.type
_entity.pdbx_description
1 polymer ?
#
loop_
_entity_poly.entity_id
_entity_poly.type
_entity_poly.pdbx_seq_one_letter_code
_entity_poly.pdbx_strand_id
1 'polypeptide(L)'
;MIPYLHGCFVLHAIIVFCILSLLNGGNVDVGSSDSPFAQKFPNCAEPYKRIVKQTKAKAILCPMIKDELGFLSEWVAYYQMHGFDHIMVFNDGSSDNGIDELKPWIASGFVTVHTNWTTGTLNVNPAFLKNDFKKAMTVKALLESNCKQAALSWGYDYFVSLDIDEYMIPLAPGVTIVDALQHWTNTTQRSVYCVAKNNFQSSPHILEPVNLLTIEAYQSRMKQTAKMNYYTTVSPKCAYQLNGPKFAANTSQYIAECCHFHGCQGWDFRGNTRFCTENHKQENWRLSGKGHKWIDSFVINHYSRSLEKYGNKSKTWKTSTGEAKAGESALQAASSYDVPKFLARSLGWHYDPIALRYSCQLREQLKNMTGESPYLRPGDIWYRNPEYGKLVADPDKRGRYGRPNPEGFKYSVKNPYNYHGTKLGD
;
A
#
# COMPACT_ATOMS: atom_id res chain seq x y z
N MET A 1 -30.40 10.94 -25.39
CA MET A 1 -29.46 10.69 -26.49
C MET A 1 -28.12 10.28 -25.89
N ILE A 2 -27.49 9.24 -26.44
CA ILE A 2 -26.76 8.15 -25.75
C ILE A 2 -25.30 8.53 -25.33
N PRO A 3 -24.86 8.31 -24.07
CA PRO A 3 -23.49 8.57 -23.61
C PRO A 3 -22.50 7.38 -23.72
N TYR A 4 -22.83 6.30 -24.45
CA TYR A 4 -22.06 5.04 -24.43
C TYR A 4 -20.85 4.94 -25.38
N LEU A 5 -20.50 5.98 -26.13
CA LEU A 5 -19.48 5.88 -27.20
C LEU A 5 -18.01 6.05 -26.76
N HIS A 6 -17.72 6.46 -25.51
CA HIS A 6 -16.33 6.65 -25.06
C HIS A 6 -15.62 5.35 -24.63
N GLY A 7 -16.34 4.29 -24.26
CA GLY A 7 -15.71 3.04 -23.79
C GLY A 7 -15.01 2.24 -24.89
N CYS A 8 -15.46 2.36 -26.15
CA CYS A 8 -14.98 1.51 -27.25
C CYS A 8 -13.59 1.91 -27.79
N PHE A 9 -13.22 3.20 -27.65
CA PHE A 9 -11.94 3.72 -28.11
C PHE A 9 -10.76 3.35 -27.20
N VAL A 10 -10.99 3.34 -25.88
CA VAL A 10 -9.96 2.95 -24.89
C VAL A 10 -9.56 1.48 -25.09
N LEU A 11 -10.52 0.62 -25.41
CA LEU A 11 -10.29 -0.81 -25.60
C LEU A 11 -9.45 -1.10 -26.87
N HIS A 12 -9.71 -0.41 -27.98
CA HIS A 12 -8.91 -0.56 -29.20
C HIS A 12 -7.47 -0.07 -29.00
N ALA A 13 -7.27 1.03 -28.27
CA ALA A 13 -5.94 1.53 -27.95
C ALA A 13 -5.12 0.54 -27.09
N ILE A 14 -5.76 -0.12 -26.11
CA ILE A 14 -5.12 -1.15 -25.28
C ILE A 14 -4.69 -2.35 -26.13
N ILE A 15 -5.57 -2.85 -27.01
CA ILE A 15 -5.29 -4.01 -27.86
C ILE A 15 -4.14 -3.71 -28.84
N VAL A 16 -4.18 -2.56 -29.50
CA VAL A 16 -3.11 -2.15 -30.43
C VAL A 16 -1.78 -1.94 -29.71
N PHE A 17 -1.80 -1.39 -28.49
CA PHE A 17 -0.59 -1.22 -27.69
C PHE A 17 -0.01 -2.54 -27.18
N CYS A 18 -0.84 -3.51 -26.78
CA CYS A 18 -0.38 -4.86 -26.44
C CYS A 18 0.29 -5.53 -27.64
N ILE A 19 -0.30 -5.43 -28.83
CA ILE A 19 0.26 -5.99 -30.07
C ILE A 19 1.57 -5.27 -30.45
N LEU A 20 1.63 -3.94 -30.38
CA LEU A 20 2.86 -3.19 -30.71
C LEU A 20 3.97 -3.38 -29.68
N SER A 21 3.64 -3.55 -28.40
CA SER A 21 4.63 -3.85 -27.36
C SER A 21 5.23 -5.25 -27.54
N LEU A 22 4.43 -6.21 -28.01
CA LEU A 22 4.90 -7.54 -28.41
C LEU A 22 5.77 -7.49 -29.68
N LEU A 23 5.54 -6.54 -30.57
CA LEU A 23 6.29 -6.40 -31.83
C LEU A 23 7.59 -5.57 -31.70
N ASN A 24 7.67 -4.61 -30.77
CA ASN A 24 8.83 -3.72 -30.60
C ASN A 24 9.68 -4.01 -29.34
N GLY A 25 9.19 -4.81 -28.39
CA GLY A 25 9.95 -5.21 -27.21
C GLY A 25 10.76 -6.47 -27.50
N GLY A 26 12.11 -6.38 -27.46
CA GLY A 26 12.98 -7.54 -27.64
C GLY A 26 12.51 -8.74 -26.80
N ASN A 27 12.46 -9.93 -27.44
CA ASN A 27 11.98 -11.21 -26.91
C ASN A 27 11.78 -11.21 -25.38
N VAL A 28 10.59 -10.77 -24.94
CA VAL A 28 10.18 -11.02 -23.56
C VAL A 28 9.96 -12.52 -23.49
N ASP A 29 10.91 -13.23 -22.89
CA ASP A 29 10.80 -14.67 -22.67
C ASP A 29 9.68 -14.91 -21.65
N VAL A 30 8.44 -15.03 -22.15
CA VAL A 30 7.25 -15.33 -21.35
C VAL A 30 7.41 -16.68 -20.63
N GLY A 31 8.28 -17.56 -21.13
CA GLY A 31 8.62 -18.85 -20.52
C GLY A 31 9.66 -18.77 -19.40
N SER A 32 10.31 -17.62 -19.20
CA SER A 32 11.25 -17.45 -18.09
C SER A 32 10.53 -17.57 -16.75
N SER A 33 11.13 -18.30 -15.81
CA SER A 33 10.62 -18.48 -14.46
C SER A 33 10.50 -17.18 -13.65
N ASP A 34 11.07 -16.08 -14.17
CA ASP A 34 11.12 -14.75 -13.56
C ASP A 34 10.22 -13.75 -14.30
N SER A 35 9.45 -14.23 -15.29
CA SER A 35 8.42 -13.46 -15.98
C SER A 35 7.34 -13.02 -14.99
N PRO A 36 6.83 -11.78 -15.05
CA PRO A 36 5.70 -11.34 -14.23
C PRO A 36 4.44 -12.17 -14.50
N PHE A 37 4.35 -12.80 -15.68
CA PHE A 37 3.25 -13.69 -16.05
C PHE A 37 3.38 -15.10 -15.46
N ALA A 38 4.57 -15.49 -14.99
CA ALA A 38 4.86 -16.79 -14.38
C ALA A 38 4.71 -16.73 -12.84
N GLN A 39 3.53 -16.30 -12.36
CA GLN A 39 3.25 -16.19 -10.93
C GLN A 39 3.37 -17.55 -10.23
N LYS A 40 4.02 -17.56 -9.06
CA LYS A 40 4.16 -18.74 -8.21
C LYS A 40 3.36 -18.54 -6.94
N PHE A 41 2.68 -19.58 -6.46
CA PHE A 41 1.92 -19.52 -5.21
C PHE A 41 2.38 -20.62 -4.27
N PRO A 42 2.42 -20.37 -2.94
CA PRO A 42 2.71 -21.43 -1.99
C PRO A 42 1.58 -22.45 -1.94
N ASN A 43 1.91 -23.70 -1.66
CA ASN A 43 0.92 -24.74 -1.40
C ASN A 43 0.48 -24.67 0.07
N CYS A 44 -0.70 -24.09 0.34
CA CYS A 44 -1.21 -23.98 1.71
C CYS A 44 -1.89 -25.24 2.25
N ALA A 45 -1.94 -26.32 1.46
CA ALA A 45 -2.29 -27.64 1.98
C ALA A 45 -1.12 -28.28 2.75
N GLU A 46 0.11 -27.83 2.50
CA GLU A 46 1.30 -28.28 3.22
C GLU A 46 1.54 -27.44 4.49
N PRO A 47 2.17 -28.01 5.54
CA PRO A 47 2.58 -27.25 6.71
C PRO A 47 3.47 -26.06 6.33
N TYR A 48 3.10 -24.86 6.76
CA TYR A 48 3.88 -23.64 6.57
C TYR A 48 4.35 -23.08 7.91
N LYS A 49 5.50 -22.38 7.88
CA LYS A 49 6.03 -21.69 9.07
C LYS A 49 5.17 -20.48 9.40
N ARG A 50 4.52 -20.52 10.56
CA ARG A 50 3.78 -19.38 11.11
C ARG A 50 4.71 -18.40 11.79
N ILE A 51 4.48 -17.10 11.57
CA ILE A 51 5.05 -16.05 12.40
C ILE A 51 4.14 -15.79 13.58
N VAL A 52 4.74 -15.56 14.75
CA VAL A 52 4.05 -15.21 16.00
C VAL A 52 4.88 -14.14 16.68
N LYS A 53 4.23 -13.07 17.11
CA LYS A 53 4.87 -11.97 17.85
C LYS A 53 5.50 -12.50 19.13
N GLN A 54 6.78 -12.22 19.36
CA GLN A 54 7.53 -12.66 20.54
C GLN A 54 7.76 -11.53 21.55
N THR A 55 7.86 -10.29 21.07
CA THR A 55 8.02 -9.11 21.91
C THR A 55 6.71 -8.71 22.60
N LYS A 56 6.84 -8.05 23.76
CA LYS A 56 5.71 -7.39 24.45
C LYS A 56 5.43 -5.98 23.92
N ALA A 57 6.29 -5.47 23.02
CA ALA A 57 6.17 -4.12 22.52
C ALA A 57 4.87 -3.90 21.76
N LYS A 58 4.21 -2.78 22.02
CA LYS A 58 2.96 -2.41 21.37
C LYS A 58 3.19 -1.52 20.16
N ALA A 59 2.57 -1.83 19.03
CA ALA A 59 2.70 -1.07 17.79
C ALA A 59 1.35 -0.69 17.20
N ILE A 60 1.29 0.52 16.63
CA ILE A 60 0.09 1.07 16.00
C ILE A 60 0.36 1.58 14.58
N LEU A 61 -0.65 1.46 13.72
CA LEU A 61 -0.72 2.05 12.38
C LEU A 61 -1.86 3.04 12.29
N CYS A 62 -1.70 4.09 11.48
CA CYS A 62 -2.74 5.09 11.31
C CYS A 62 -2.91 5.56 9.87
N PRO A 63 -3.42 4.69 8.98
CA PRO A 63 -3.60 5.04 7.58
C PRO A 63 -4.74 6.06 7.43
N MET A 64 -4.58 6.94 6.45
CA MET A 64 -5.69 7.73 5.90
C MET A 64 -6.24 6.98 4.68
N ILE A 65 -7.55 6.77 4.63
CA ILE A 65 -8.21 6.01 3.56
C ILE A 65 -9.24 6.88 2.84
N LYS A 66 -9.45 6.61 1.55
CA LYS A 66 -10.53 7.17 0.74
C LYS A 66 -10.82 6.23 -0.42
N ASP A 67 -12.05 5.72 -0.48
CA ASP A 67 -12.51 4.82 -1.54
C ASP A 67 -11.57 3.61 -1.76
N GLU A 68 -11.42 2.80 -0.71
CA GLU A 68 -10.44 1.70 -0.63
C GLU A 68 -11.08 0.29 -0.58
N LEU A 69 -12.32 0.17 -1.03
CA LEU A 69 -13.03 -1.11 -1.12
C LEU A 69 -12.20 -2.17 -1.87
N GLY A 70 -12.12 -3.36 -1.29
CA GLY A 70 -11.42 -4.53 -1.80
C GLY A 70 -10.08 -4.81 -1.13
N PHE A 71 -9.50 -3.84 -0.42
CA PHE A 71 -8.13 -3.92 0.10
C PHE A 71 -8.06 -3.92 1.62
N LEU A 72 -9.07 -3.37 2.27
CA LEU A 72 -9.00 -3.04 3.68
C LEU A 72 -8.90 -4.30 4.55
N SER A 73 -9.68 -5.35 4.26
CA SER A 73 -9.59 -6.59 5.02
C SER A 73 -8.21 -7.25 4.91
N GLU A 74 -7.64 -7.33 3.70
CA GLU A 74 -6.31 -7.92 3.50
C GLU A 74 -5.23 -7.12 4.23
N TRP A 75 -5.23 -5.80 4.07
CA TRP A 75 -4.21 -4.95 4.67
C TRP A 75 -4.27 -5.02 6.20
N VAL A 76 -5.46 -4.95 6.79
CA VAL A 76 -5.64 -5.06 8.25
C VAL A 76 -5.23 -6.45 8.76
N ALA A 77 -5.64 -7.53 8.07
CA ALA A 77 -5.25 -8.89 8.43
C ALA A 77 -3.73 -9.09 8.36
N TYR A 78 -3.06 -8.51 7.35
CA TYR A 78 -1.62 -8.57 7.18
C TYR A 78 -0.90 -7.95 8.38
N TYR A 79 -1.30 -6.76 8.79
CA TYR A 79 -0.67 -6.07 9.91
C TYR A 79 -1.02 -6.68 11.28
N GLN A 80 -2.22 -7.22 11.46
CA GLN A 80 -2.57 -8.02 12.63
C GLN A 80 -1.66 -9.24 12.76
N MET A 81 -1.49 -10.00 11.66
CA MET A 81 -0.58 -11.16 11.60
C MET A 81 0.87 -10.76 11.88
N HIS A 82 1.28 -9.57 11.47
CA HIS A 82 2.62 -9.02 11.74
C HIS A 82 2.80 -8.38 13.12
N GLY A 83 1.89 -8.65 14.05
CA GLY A 83 2.06 -8.36 15.47
C GLY A 83 1.74 -6.93 15.88
N PHE A 84 1.12 -6.13 15.01
CA PHE A 84 0.55 -4.86 15.42
C PHE A 84 -0.61 -5.10 16.39
N ASP A 85 -0.84 -4.15 17.29
CA ASP A 85 -1.84 -4.28 18.36
C ASP A 85 -3.08 -3.45 18.07
N HIS A 86 -2.96 -2.40 17.25
CA HIS A 86 -4.08 -1.57 16.86
C HIS A 86 -3.87 -0.84 15.54
N ILE A 87 -4.97 -0.51 14.88
CA ILE A 87 -5.00 0.33 13.68
C ILE A 87 -6.05 1.43 13.87
N MET A 88 -5.62 2.69 13.83
CA MET A 88 -6.49 3.85 13.88
C MET A 88 -6.66 4.43 12.48
N VAL A 89 -7.75 4.07 11.82
CA VAL A 89 -8.06 4.47 10.45
C VAL A 89 -8.67 5.87 10.46
N PHE A 90 -8.14 6.76 9.61
CA PHE A 90 -8.75 8.06 9.33
C PHE A 90 -9.44 8.03 7.97
N ASN A 91 -10.77 8.04 7.95
CA ASN A 91 -11.56 8.05 6.73
C ASN A 91 -11.68 9.48 6.18
N ASP A 92 -11.16 9.74 4.98
CA ASP A 92 -11.25 11.01 4.24
C ASP A 92 -12.52 11.08 3.39
N GLY A 93 -13.66 10.78 4.02
CA GLY A 93 -14.97 10.82 3.37
C GLY A 93 -15.09 9.86 2.19
N SER A 94 -14.74 8.58 2.39
CA SER A 94 -15.08 7.51 1.45
C SER A 94 -16.56 7.55 1.07
N SER A 95 -16.81 7.34 -0.22
CA SER A 95 -18.11 7.21 -0.86
C SER A 95 -18.47 5.77 -1.20
N ASP A 96 -17.49 4.86 -1.14
CA ASP A 96 -17.71 3.42 -1.25
C ASP A 96 -18.09 2.77 0.09
N ASN A 97 -18.36 1.45 0.03
CA ASN A 97 -18.65 0.65 1.22
C ASN A 97 -17.39 0.02 1.85
N GLY A 98 -16.20 0.59 1.63
CA GLY A 98 -14.95 0.00 2.12
C GLY A 98 -14.92 -0.19 3.64
N ILE A 99 -15.58 0.69 4.40
CA ILE A 99 -15.65 0.57 5.87
C ILE A 99 -16.32 -0.74 6.32
N ASP A 100 -17.21 -1.33 5.51
CA ASP A 100 -17.85 -2.60 5.85
C ASP A 100 -16.86 -3.77 5.94
N GLU A 101 -15.77 -3.72 5.19
CA GLU A 101 -14.66 -4.68 5.30
C GLU A 101 -13.99 -4.65 6.66
N LEU A 102 -14.06 -3.53 7.38
CA LEU A 102 -13.40 -3.35 8.66
C LEU A 102 -14.25 -3.84 9.83
N LYS A 103 -15.55 -4.11 9.62
CA LYS A 103 -16.49 -4.50 10.70
C LYS A 103 -15.97 -5.62 11.62
N PRO A 104 -15.41 -6.73 11.10
CA PRO A 104 -14.88 -7.79 11.98
C PRO A 104 -13.75 -7.33 12.90
N TRP A 105 -12.89 -6.42 12.42
CA TRP A 105 -11.76 -5.89 13.19
C TRP A 105 -12.14 -4.74 14.11
N ILE A 106 -13.19 -3.98 13.77
CA ILE A 106 -13.79 -3.00 14.68
C ILE A 106 -14.44 -3.74 15.86
N ALA A 107 -15.20 -4.81 15.57
CA ALA A 107 -15.86 -5.62 16.59
C ALA A 107 -14.87 -6.30 17.56
N SER A 108 -13.67 -6.66 17.08
CA SER A 108 -12.62 -7.23 17.93
C SER A 108 -11.80 -6.19 18.72
N GLY A 109 -12.04 -4.89 18.49
CA GLY A 109 -11.26 -3.80 19.08
C GLY A 109 -9.88 -3.58 18.43
N PHE A 110 -9.55 -4.31 17.36
CA PHE A 110 -8.29 -4.16 16.64
C PHE A 110 -8.23 -2.87 15.79
N VAL A 111 -9.37 -2.42 15.29
CA VAL A 111 -9.49 -1.22 14.45
C VAL A 111 -10.39 -0.18 15.10
N THR A 112 -9.95 1.08 15.11
CA THR A 112 -10.82 2.25 15.36
C THR A 112 -10.91 3.08 14.09
N VAL A 113 -12.11 3.57 13.74
CA VAL A 113 -12.31 4.43 12.56
C VAL A 113 -12.72 5.83 12.98
N HIS A 114 -11.98 6.83 12.50
CA HIS A 114 -12.27 8.25 12.69
C HIS A 114 -12.77 8.86 11.38
N THR A 115 -14.01 9.33 11.38
CA THR A 115 -14.67 9.99 10.23
C THR A 115 -14.87 11.48 10.44
N ASN A 116 -14.90 11.94 11.70
CA ASN A 116 -15.20 13.32 12.05
C ASN A 116 -13.91 14.12 12.26
N TRP A 117 -13.28 14.53 11.16
CA TRP A 117 -12.16 15.45 11.18
C TRP A 117 -12.25 16.41 9.99
N THR A 118 -11.72 17.61 10.17
CA THR A 118 -11.66 18.67 9.16
C THR A 118 -10.32 19.41 9.26
N THR A 119 -9.97 20.20 8.24
CA THR A 119 -8.80 21.09 8.35
C THR A 119 -8.93 22.09 9.50
N GLY A 120 -10.15 22.49 9.84
CA GLY A 120 -10.43 23.37 10.98
C GLY A 120 -10.13 22.69 12.31
N THR A 121 -10.61 21.46 12.52
CA THR A 121 -10.36 20.70 13.76
C THR A 121 -8.88 20.32 13.92
N LEU A 122 -8.11 20.29 12.83
CA LEU A 122 -6.68 20.04 12.85
C LEU A 122 -5.82 21.31 13.06
N ASN A 123 -6.43 22.50 13.09
CA ASN A 123 -5.74 23.79 13.21
C ASN A 123 -4.59 23.95 12.19
N VAL A 124 -4.86 23.58 10.93
CA VAL A 124 -3.85 23.66 9.86
C VAL A 124 -3.44 25.11 9.62
N ASN A 125 -2.14 25.39 9.62
CA ASN A 125 -1.66 26.72 9.26
C ASN A 125 -2.09 27.06 7.81
N PRO A 126 -2.76 28.21 7.57
CA PRO A 126 -3.24 28.61 6.23
C PRO A 126 -2.15 28.60 5.15
N ALA A 127 -0.88 28.80 5.52
CA ALA A 127 0.25 28.72 4.60
C ALA A 127 0.40 27.35 3.91
N PHE A 128 -0.12 26.28 4.51
CA PHE A 128 -0.13 24.92 3.96
C PHE A 128 -1.41 24.56 3.19
N LEU A 129 -2.42 25.44 3.18
CA LEU A 129 -3.68 25.24 2.44
C LEU A 129 -3.65 25.81 1.01
N LYS A 130 -2.48 26.27 0.53
CA LYS A 130 -2.34 26.99 -0.75
C LYS A 130 -2.73 26.18 -1.98
N ASN A 131 -2.66 24.85 -1.92
CA ASN A 131 -3.13 23.96 -2.98
C ASN A 131 -3.52 22.59 -2.39
N ASP A 132 -4.30 21.82 -3.16
CA ASP A 132 -4.87 20.55 -2.72
C ASP A 132 -3.83 19.50 -2.32
N PHE A 133 -2.70 19.46 -3.04
CA PHE A 133 -1.61 18.54 -2.70
C PHE A 133 -0.99 18.86 -1.35
N LYS A 134 -0.60 20.12 -1.12
CA LYS A 134 -0.05 20.57 0.17
C LYS A 134 -1.06 20.38 1.29
N LYS A 135 -2.32 20.72 1.04
CA LYS A 135 -3.43 20.47 1.98
C LYS A 135 -3.50 18.99 2.37
N ALA A 136 -3.53 18.08 1.40
CA ALA A 136 -3.62 16.64 1.66
C ALA A 136 -2.40 16.10 2.43
N MET A 137 -1.19 16.52 2.07
CA MET A 137 0.04 16.11 2.77
C MET A 137 0.07 16.62 4.20
N THR A 138 -0.33 17.87 4.43
CA THR A 138 -0.39 18.47 5.76
C THR A 138 -1.47 17.83 6.62
N VAL A 139 -2.68 17.60 6.08
CA VAL A 139 -3.75 16.88 6.79
C VAL A 139 -3.26 15.51 7.23
N LYS A 140 -2.65 14.74 6.32
CA LYS A 140 -2.08 13.43 6.64
C LYS A 140 -1.05 13.50 7.76
N ALA A 141 -0.09 14.44 7.69
CA ALA A 141 0.93 14.60 8.72
C ALA A 141 0.32 14.91 10.11
N LEU A 142 -0.74 15.73 10.16
CA LEU A 142 -1.42 16.07 11.41
C LEU A 142 -2.28 14.93 11.95
N LEU A 143 -2.90 14.13 11.09
CA LEU A 143 -3.61 12.92 11.50
C LEU A 143 -2.64 11.89 12.09
N GLU A 144 -1.47 11.69 11.47
CA GLU A 144 -0.40 10.88 12.08
C GLU A 144 0.08 11.45 13.41
N SER A 145 0.18 12.78 13.54
CA SER A 145 0.52 13.44 14.79
C SER A 145 -0.50 13.14 15.89
N ASN A 146 -1.80 13.30 15.61
CA ASN A 146 -2.88 12.99 16.55
C ASN A 146 -2.86 11.51 16.95
N CYS A 147 -2.65 10.61 15.99
CA CYS A 147 -2.50 9.19 16.26
C CYS A 147 -1.33 8.89 17.20
N LYS A 148 -0.15 9.49 16.97
CA LYS A 148 0.99 9.28 17.86
C LYS A 148 0.77 9.82 19.26
N GLN A 149 0.06 10.94 19.40
CA GLN A 149 -0.35 11.46 20.71
C GLN A 149 -1.28 10.47 21.43
N ALA A 150 -2.29 9.93 20.73
CA ALA A 150 -3.14 8.88 21.28
C ALA A 150 -2.33 7.63 21.66
N ALA A 151 -1.45 7.18 20.78
CA ALA A 151 -0.57 6.03 20.98
C ALA A 151 0.30 6.18 22.24
N LEU A 152 0.91 7.36 22.44
CA LEU A 152 1.64 7.68 23.67
C LEU A 152 0.75 7.59 24.90
N SER A 153 -0.45 8.16 24.85
CA SER A 153 -1.40 8.10 25.97
C SER A 153 -1.88 6.68 26.30
N TRP A 154 -1.91 5.80 25.29
CA TRP A 154 -2.31 4.40 25.42
C TRP A 154 -1.14 3.46 25.73
N GLY A 155 0.08 4.00 25.87
CA GLY A 155 1.28 3.23 26.19
C GLY A 155 1.76 2.34 25.04
N TYR A 156 1.71 2.85 23.81
CA TYR A 156 2.32 2.19 22.64
C TYR A 156 3.80 2.54 22.53
N ASP A 157 4.58 1.56 22.08
CA ASP A 157 6.04 1.68 21.92
C ASP A 157 6.42 2.10 20.52
N TYR A 158 5.65 1.69 19.51
CA TYR A 158 5.96 1.92 18.10
C TYR A 158 4.79 2.51 17.33
N PHE A 159 5.12 3.42 16.43
CA PHE A 159 4.24 3.90 15.36
C PHE A 159 4.92 3.67 14.02
N VAL A 160 4.18 3.20 13.02
CA VAL A 160 4.69 3.08 11.65
C VAL A 160 3.78 3.83 10.69
N SER A 161 4.37 4.73 9.90
CA SER A 161 3.64 5.41 8.84
C SER A 161 3.58 4.56 7.59
N LEU A 162 2.37 4.18 7.18
CA LEU A 162 2.09 3.36 6.01
C LEU A 162 0.79 3.82 5.34
N ASP A 163 0.78 3.78 4.01
CA ASP A 163 -0.43 3.90 3.21
C ASP A 163 -1.07 2.52 2.99
N ILE A 164 -2.35 2.50 2.63
CA ILE A 164 -3.11 1.25 2.43
C ILE A 164 -2.60 0.42 1.23
N ASP A 165 -1.82 1.03 0.34
CA ASP A 165 -1.14 0.38 -0.78
C ASP A 165 0.33 0.04 -0.50
N GLU A 166 0.75 0.09 0.77
CA GLU A 166 2.11 -0.18 1.22
C GLU A 166 2.14 -1.38 2.19
N TYR A 167 3.07 -2.31 1.97
CA TYR A 167 3.30 -3.50 2.81
C TYR A 167 4.76 -3.51 3.25
N MET A 168 4.97 -3.39 4.56
CA MET A 168 6.30 -3.43 5.16
C MET A 168 6.71 -4.88 5.41
N ILE A 169 7.87 -5.30 4.88
CA ILE A 169 8.31 -6.69 4.94
C ILE A 169 9.65 -6.76 5.68
N PRO A 170 9.76 -7.55 6.76
CA PRO A 170 11.04 -7.83 7.40
C PRO A 170 11.97 -8.55 6.42
N LEU A 171 13.24 -8.16 6.35
CA LEU A 171 14.23 -8.90 5.54
C LEU A 171 14.51 -10.28 6.14
N ALA A 172 14.58 -10.36 7.47
CA ALA A 172 14.74 -11.62 8.18
C ALA A 172 13.47 -12.50 8.03
N PRO A 173 13.61 -13.79 7.67
CA PRO A 173 12.47 -14.69 7.58
C PRO A 173 11.96 -15.12 8.95
N GLY A 174 10.66 -15.41 9.03
CA GLY A 174 10.07 -16.02 10.22
C GLY A 174 9.92 -15.11 11.44
N VAL A 175 10.02 -13.79 11.26
CA VAL A 175 9.77 -12.79 12.31
C VAL A 175 8.59 -11.90 11.93
N THR A 176 7.91 -11.36 12.94
CA THR A 176 6.90 -10.31 12.73
C THR A 176 7.56 -8.95 12.48
N ILE A 177 6.79 -7.96 12.00
CA ILE A 177 7.31 -6.60 11.81
C ILE A 177 7.68 -5.99 13.16
N VAL A 178 6.83 -6.19 14.18
CA VAL A 178 7.03 -5.62 15.51
C VAL A 178 8.24 -6.23 16.22
N ASP A 179 8.48 -7.54 16.07
CA ASP A 179 9.70 -8.18 16.59
C ASP A 179 10.95 -7.62 15.91
N ALA A 180 10.91 -7.46 14.58
CA ALA A 180 12.02 -6.90 13.83
C ALA A 180 12.27 -5.42 14.21
N LEU A 181 11.24 -4.63 14.53
CA LEU A 181 11.38 -3.24 14.97
C LEU A 181 12.02 -3.18 16.35
N GLN A 182 11.58 -4.05 17.27
CA GLN A 182 12.18 -4.17 18.59
C GLN A 182 13.64 -4.58 18.51
N HIS A 183 13.96 -5.61 17.71
CA HIS A 183 15.32 -6.06 17.49
C HIS A 183 16.19 -4.94 16.90
N TRP A 184 15.68 -4.25 15.87
CA TRP A 184 16.38 -3.13 15.24
C TRP A 184 16.68 -2.01 16.24
N THR A 185 15.69 -1.62 17.04
CA THR A 185 15.85 -0.58 18.06
C THR A 185 16.89 -0.99 19.10
N ASN A 186 16.85 -2.24 19.57
CA ASN A 186 17.81 -2.75 20.57
C ASN A 186 19.23 -2.83 20.02
N THR A 187 19.39 -3.28 18.78
CA THR A 187 20.71 -3.43 18.15
C THR A 187 21.33 -2.09 17.77
N THR A 188 20.53 -1.18 17.20
CA THR A 188 21.03 0.09 16.67
C THR A 188 20.93 1.24 17.67
N GLN A 189 20.15 1.12 18.74
CA GLN A 189 19.87 2.20 19.69
C GLN A 189 19.30 3.47 19.03
N ARG A 190 18.73 3.34 17.82
CA ARG A 190 18.05 4.40 17.09
C ARG A 190 16.55 4.32 17.34
N SER A 191 15.87 5.45 17.22
CA SER A 191 14.43 5.55 17.47
C SER A 191 13.62 5.93 16.22
N VAL A 192 14.29 6.22 15.10
CA VAL A 192 13.65 6.50 13.81
C VAL A 192 14.28 5.62 12.73
N TYR A 193 13.44 4.84 12.04
CA TYR A 193 13.82 4.01 10.91
C TYR A 193 13.04 4.43 9.67
N CYS A 194 13.70 5.01 8.68
CA CYS A 194 13.08 5.33 7.40
C CYS A 194 13.41 4.25 6.36
N VAL A 195 12.36 3.55 5.91
CA VAL A 195 12.40 2.41 5.01
C VAL A 195 12.31 2.90 3.56
N ALA A 196 13.23 2.42 2.71
CA ALA A 196 13.13 2.62 1.27
C ALA A 196 11.97 1.79 0.67
N LYS A 197 11.40 2.29 -0.42
CA LYS A 197 10.23 1.67 -1.05
C LYS A 197 10.58 0.97 -2.36
N ASN A 198 10.18 -0.28 -2.48
CA ASN A 198 10.14 -1.04 -3.71
C ASN A 198 8.78 -0.80 -4.38
N ASN A 199 8.78 -0.28 -5.61
CA ASN A 199 7.53 -0.04 -6.31
C ASN A 199 7.22 -1.22 -7.22
N PHE A 200 6.04 -1.80 -7.02
CA PHE A 200 5.54 -2.89 -7.85
C PHE A 200 4.84 -2.30 -9.06
N GLN A 201 5.25 -2.77 -10.23
CA GLN A 201 4.62 -2.40 -11.49
C GLN A 201 3.24 -3.04 -11.58
N SER A 202 2.36 -2.45 -12.39
CA SER A 202 1.03 -3.03 -12.59
C SER A 202 1.11 -4.39 -13.30
N SER A 203 2.15 -4.67 -14.09
CA SER A 203 2.31 -5.96 -14.78
C SER A 203 2.46 -7.16 -13.83
N PRO A 204 1.81 -8.31 -14.11
CA PRO A 204 1.05 -8.59 -15.34
C PRO A 204 -0.37 -8.01 -15.33
N HIS A 205 -0.87 -7.60 -14.16
CA HIS A 205 -2.25 -7.21 -13.91
C HIS A 205 -2.54 -5.76 -14.37
N ILE A 206 -3.05 -5.63 -15.59
CA ILE A 206 -3.71 -4.40 -16.04
C ILE A 206 -4.92 -4.10 -15.15
N LEU A 207 -5.61 -5.14 -14.68
CA LEU A 207 -6.70 -5.08 -13.71
C LEU A 207 -6.46 -5.97 -12.51
N GLU A 208 -6.98 -5.57 -11.35
CA GLU A 208 -6.66 -6.26 -10.11
C GLU A 208 -7.33 -7.65 -9.99
N PRO A 209 -6.57 -8.70 -9.66
CA PRO A 209 -7.10 -10.04 -9.53
C PRO A 209 -7.87 -10.21 -8.20
N VAL A 210 -9.20 -10.31 -8.29
CA VAL A 210 -10.10 -10.43 -7.12
C VAL A 210 -9.88 -11.68 -6.26
N ASN A 211 -9.30 -12.73 -6.84
CA ASN A 211 -9.07 -14.01 -6.16
C ASN A 211 -7.66 -14.14 -5.55
N LEU A 212 -6.80 -13.16 -5.79
CA LEU A 212 -5.45 -13.11 -5.24
C LEU A 212 -5.36 -12.02 -4.17
N LEU A 213 -4.54 -12.29 -3.17
CA LEU A 213 -4.08 -11.26 -2.24
C LEU A 213 -3.13 -10.30 -2.97
N THR A 214 -2.97 -9.07 -2.51
CA THR A 214 -2.06 -8.07 -3.07
C THR A 214 -0.63 -8.60 -3.04
N ILE A 215 -0.25 -9.22 -1.92
CA ILE A 215 1.05 -9.88 -1.76
C ILE A 215 1.26 -11.09 -2.69
N GLU A 216 0.18 -11.63 -3.28
CA GLU A 216 0.21 -12.73 -4.24
C GLU A 216 0.16 -12.24 -5.70
N ALA A 217 -0.63 -11.19 -5.95
CA ALA A 217 -0.83 -10.61 -7.27
C ALA A 217 0.46 -9.98 -7.80
N TYR A 218 1.16 -9.25 -6.95
CA TYR A 218 2.28 -8.43 -7.36
C TYR A 218 3.59 -9.05 -6.84
N GLN A 219 4.17 -9.93 -7.67
CA GLN A 219 5.42 -10.66 -7.39
C GLN A 219 6.62 -10.09 -8.17
N SER A 220 6.44 -8.96 -8.85
CA SER A 220 7.47 -8.32 -9.64
C SER A 220 7.51 -6.82 -9.35
N ARG A 221 8.71 -6.29 -9.16
CA ARG A 221 8.94 -4.88 -8.86
C ARG A 221 9.88 -4.22 -9.85
N MET A 222 9.89 -2.90 -9.84
CA MET A 222 10.89 -2.12 -10.57
C MET A 222 12.29 -2.45 -10.07
N LYS A 223 13.26 -2.46 -10.99
CA LYS A 223 14.66 -2.77 -10.67
C LYS A 223 15.27 -1.78 -9.68
N GLN A 224 14.92 -0.50 -9.80
CA GLN A 224 15.43 0.57 -8.95
C GLN A 224 14.51 0.80 -7.76
N THR A 225 15.05 0.65 -6.55
CA THR A 225 14.37 1.04 -5.30
C THR A 225 14.13 2.55 -5.28
N ALA A 226 13.06 2.97 -4.62
CA ALA A 226 12.60 4.35 -4.48
C ALA A 226 12.25 5.07 -5.79
N LYS A 227 12.11 4.36 -6.91
CA LYS A 227 11.63 4.89 -8.20
C LYS A 227 10.24 4.35 -8.55
N MET A 228 9.34 5.21 -9.05
CA MET A 228 8.00 4.80 -9.49
C MET A 228 7.72 5.28 -10.92
N ASN A 229 6.84 4.58 -11.65
CA ASN A 229 6.48 4.86 -13.05
C ASN A 229 6.04 6.30 -13.33
N TYR A 230 5.68 7.11 -12.34
CA TYR A 230 5.25 8.50 -12.57
C TYR A 230 5.91 9.54 -11.66
N TYR A 231 6.81 9.12 -10.75
CA TYR A 231 7.63 10.03 -9.95
C TYR A 231 9.11 9.71 -10.12
N THR A 232 9.92 10.76 -10.21
CA THR A 232 11.38 10.68 -10.24
C THR A 232 11.93 9.97 -9.00
N THR A 233 11.33 10.22 -7.83
CA THR A 233 11.67 9.59 -6.57
C THR A 233 10.44 9.43 -5.70
N VAL A 234 10.42 8.37 -4.89
CA VAL A 234 9.42 8.17 -3.85
C VAL A 234 10.10 8.24 -2.51
N SER A 235 9.73 9.24 -1.71
CA SER A 235 10.29 9.43 -0.39
C SER A 235 10.04 8.21 0.50
N PRO A 236 11.00 7.88 1.39
CA PRO A 236 10.87 6.76 2.30
C PRO A 236 9.72 6.97 3.29
N LYS A 237 9.30 5.88 3.92
CA LYS A 237 8.33 5.90 5.04
C LYS A 237 9.04 5.59 6.33
N CYS A 238 8.61 6.18 7.43
CA CYS A 238 9.33 6.06 8.68
C CYS A 238 8.52 5.33 9.77
N ALA A 239 9.23 4.49 10.51
CA ALA A 239 8.82 3.90 11.78
C ALA A 239 9.50 4.65 12.93
N TYR A 240 8.78 4.76 14.04
CA TYR A 240 9.16 5.54 15.21
C TYR A 240 9.01 4.70 16.46
N GLN A 241 10.06 4.68 17.29
CA GLN A 241 9.93 4.32 18.69
C GLN A 241 9.36 5.54 19.43
N LEU A 242 8.19 5.41 20.04
CA LEU A 242 7.46 6.52 20.67
C LEU A 242 7.96 6.82 22.09
N ASN A 243 8.44 5.82 22.81
CA ASN A 243 8.95 5.95 24.16
C ASN A 243 10.21 5.10 24.35
N GLY A 244 11.06 5.47 25.31
CA GLY A 244 12.25 4.67 25.62
C GLY A 244 13.00 5.17 26.86
N PRO A 245 13.80 4.31 27.52
CA PRO A 245 14.47 4.66 28.78
C PRO A 245 15.54 5.75 28.62
N LYS A 246 16.00 6.00 27.39
CA LYS A 246 17.01 7.01 27.08
C LYS A 246 16.43 8.31 26.51
N PHE A 247 15.10 8.43 26.47
CA PHE A 247 14.45 9.60 25.90
C PHE A 247 14.59 10.77 26.87
N ALA A 248 14.87 11.96 26.33
CA ALA A 248 14.77 13.17 27.12
C ALA A 248 13.29 13.50 27.37
N ALA A 249 13.03 14.41 28.30
CA ALA A 249 11.66 14.81 28.69
C ALA A 249 10.77 15.17 27.47
N ASN A 250 11.36 15.77 26.43
CA ASN A 250 10.62 16.24 25.24
C ASN A 250 10.68 15.28 24.05
N THR A 251 11.45 14.20 24.09
CA THR A 251 11.71 13.36 22.89
C THR A 251 10.42 12.72 22.36
N SER A 252 9.59 12.13 23.25
CA SER A 252 8.32 11.53 22.86
C SER A 252 7.35 12.55 22.24
N GLN A 253 7.24 13.73 22.85
CA GLN A 253 6.41 14.82 22.32
C GLN A 253 6.93 15.29 20.96
N TYR A 254 8.24 15.47 20.82
CA TYR A 254 8.87 15.84 19.54
C TYR A 254 8.59 14.80 18.45
N ILE A 255 8.66 13.50 18.75
CA ILE A 255 8.29 12.45 17.79
C ILE A 255 6.81 12.58 17.38
N ALA A 256 5.91 12.79 18.34
CA ALA A 256 4.48 12.86 18.08
C ALA A 256 4.08 14.11 17.29
N GLU A 257 4.69 15.26 17.57
CA GLU A 257 4.30 16.56 16.99
C GLU A 257 5.10 16.95 15.74
N CYS A 258 6.39 16.61 15.69
CA CYS A 258 7.34 17.19 14.72
C CYS A 258 7.85 16.20 13.68
N CYS A 259 7.53 14.91 13.84
CA CYS A 259 7.83 13.88 12.85
C CYS A 259 6.57 13.47 12.08
N HIS A 260 6.71 12.96 10.87
CA HIS A 260 5.61 12.49 10.03
C HIS A 260 6.15 11.43 9.05
N PHE A 261 5.31 10.96 8.12
CA PHE A 261 5.63 9.94 7.14
C PHE A 261 6.97 10.04 6.37
N HIS A 262 7.68 11.18 6.36
CA HIS A 262 9.00 11.35 5.71
C HIS A 262 10.15 11.71 6.67
N GLY A 263 9.97 11.51 7.97
CA GLY A 263 10.99 11.83 8.98
C GLY A 263 10.58 13.01 9.85
N CYS A 264 11.57 13.60 10.53
CA CYS A 264 11.36 14.76 11.39
C CYS A 264 11.93 15.99 10.68
N GLN A 265 11.08 16.92 10.27
CA GLN A 265 11.50 18.06 9.45
C GLN A 265 11.65 19.37 10.24
N GLY A 266 11.40 19.37 11.55
CA GLY A 266 11.57 20.55 12.41
C GLY A 266 10.50 21.62 12.23
N TRP A 267 9.48 21.36 11.40
CA TRP A 267 8.33 22.23 11.20
C TRP A 267 7.11 21.63 11.89
N ASP A 268 6.28 22.50 12.47
CA ASP A 268 4.91 22.16 12.84
C ASP A 268 3.98 22.64 11.73
N PHE A 269 3.07 21.77 11.30
CA PHE A 269 2.05 22.12 10.32
C PHE A 269 0.87 22.88 10.95
N ARG A 270 0.79 22.91 12.28
CA ARG A 270 -0.15 23.76 13.02
C ARG A 270 0.38 25.19 13.08
N GLY A 271 -0.53 26.15 13.20
CA GLY A 271 -0.14 27.53 13.46
C GLY A 271 0.55 27.63 14.81
N ASN A 272 1.83 28.06 14.82
CA ASN A 272 2.45 28.72 15.98
C ASN A 272 3.11 27.84 17.07
N THR A 273 3.79 26.73 16.74
CA THR A 273 4.69 26.10 17.74
C THR A 273 6.16 26.32 17.38
N ARG A 274 6.86 27.08 18.23
CA ARG A 274 8.33 27.14 18.21
C ARG A 274 8.97 25.82 18.65
N PHE A 275 8.18 24.95 19.29
CA PHE A 275 8.62 23.67 19.85
C PHE A 275 9.39 22.82 18.84
N CYS A 276 8.83 22.56 17.65
CA CYS A 276 9.49 21.74 16.64
C CYS A 276 10.79 22.37 16.14
N THR A 277 10.80 23.67 15.90
CA THR A 277 11.98 24.39 15.41
C THR A 277 13.10 24.45 16.45
N GLU A 278 12.76 24.73 17.71
CA GLU A 278 13.73 24.87 18.81
C GLU A 278 14.36 23.53 19.20
N ASN A 279 13.58 22.45 19.13
CA ASN A 279 14.05 21.10 19.50
C ASN A 279 14.66 20.34 18.31
N HIS A 280 14.46 20.77 17.06
CA HIS A 280 14.82 20.00 15.87
C HIS A 280 16.27 19.52 15.88
N LYS A 281 17.23 20.43 16.07
CA LYS A 281 18.65 20.11 16.00
C LYS A 281 19.05 19.07 17.06
N GLN A 282 18.56 19.26 18.29
CA GLN A 282 18.91 18.40 19.43
C GLN A 282 18.23 17.04 19.34
N GLU A 283 16.93 17.01 19.07
CA GLU A 283 16.17 15.77 19.01
C GLU A 283 16.50 14.95 17.77
N ASN A 284 16.65 15.57 16.59
CA ASN A 284 17.05 14.84 15.39
C ASN A 284 18.42 14.16 15.55
N TRP A 285 19.35 14.80 16.25
CA TRP A 285 20.63 14.19 16.62
C TRP A 285 20.45 12.95 17.52
N ARG A 286 19.62 13.05 18.55
CA ARG A 286 19.32 11.94 19.47
C ARG A 286 18.65 10.77 18.73
N LEU A 287 17.61 11.06 17.96
CA LEU A 287 16.80 10.07 17.24
C LEU A 287 17.56 9.33 16.14
N SER A 288 18.45 10.04 15.45
CA SER A 288 19.32 9.45 14.43
C SER A 288 20.41 8.55 15.00
N GLY A 289 20.58 8.50 16.32
CA GLY A 289 21.54 7.64 17.00
C GLY A 289 22.95 7.82 16.43
N LYS A 290 23.43 9.07 16.31
CA LYS A 290 24.74 9.33 15.71
C LYS A 290 25.84 8.50 16.41
N GLY A 291 26.66 7.82 15.58
CA GLY A 291 27.69 6.90 16.03
C GLY A 291 27.22 5.44 16.10
N HIS A 292 25.91 5.18 15.99
CA HIS A 292 25.39 3.83 15.91
C HIS A 292 25.28 3.31 14.47
N LYS A 293 25.51 2.00 14.31
CA LYS A 293 25.45 1.30 13.03
C LYS A 293 24.01 1.32 12.48
N TRP A 294 23.88 1.63 11.19
CA TRP A 294 22.65 1.38 10.44
C TRP A 294 22.59 -0.08 10.02
N ILE A 295 21.43 -0.72 10.19
CA ILE A 295 21.17 -2.06 9.68
C ILE A 295 19.85 -2.02 8.90
N ASP A 296 19.86 -2.56 7.69
CA ASP A 296 18.63 -2.73 6.92
C ASP A 296 17.85 -3.91 7.48
N SER A 297 16.66 -3.65 7.99
CA SER A 297 15.77 -4.67 8.58
C SER A 297 14.49 -4.87 7.78
N PHE A 298 14.17 -3.92 6.90
CA PHE A 298 12.88 -3.87 6.21
C PHE A 298 13.00 -3.35 4.79
N VAL A 299 12.03 -3.74 3.97
CA VAL A 299 11.63 -3.06 2.74
C VAL A 299 10.15 -2.73 2.82
N ILE A 300 9.71 -1.70 2.09
CA ILE A 300 8.28 -1.48 1.86
C ILE A 300 7.98 -1.78 0.41
N ASN A 301 7.05 -2.70 0.17
CA ASN A 301 6.47 -2.92 -1.13
C ASN A 301 5.30 -1.96 -1.30
N HIS A 302 5.45 -0.99 -2.19
CA HIS A 302 4.41 -0.06 -2.59
C HIS A 302 3.77 -0.60 -3.87
N TYR A 303 2.54 -1.07 -3.74
CA TYR A 303 1.78 -1.61 -4.85
C TYR A 303 1.12 -0.45 -5.58
N SER A 304 1.85 0.08 -6.57
CA SER A 304 1.33 1.12 -7.44
C SER A 304 0.19 0.49 -8.24
N ARG A 305 -1.05 0.73 -7.75
CA ARG A 305 -2.27 0.07 -8.22
C ARG A 305 -2.40 0.14 -9.74
N SER A 306 -3.17 -0.81 -10.25
CA SER A 306 -3.47 -1.06 -11.65
C SER A 306 -3.96 0.18 -12.43
N LEU A 307 -4.24 0.00 -13.72
CA LEU A 307 -4.77 1.06 -14.60
C LEU A 307 -6.04 1.74 -14.06
N GLU A 308 -6.73 1.13 -13.10
CA GLU A 308 -7.82 1.73 -12.34
C GLU A 308 -7.39 2.99 -11.57
N LYS A 309 -6.25 2.97 -10.87
CA LYS A 309 -5.73 4.14 -10.18
C LYS A 309 -5.13 5.15 -11.15
N TYR A 310 -4.67 4.72 -12.32
CA TYR A 310 -4.42 5.63 -13.44
C TYR A 310 -5.72 6.36 -13.81
N GLY A 311 -6.85 5.66 -13.97
CA GLY A 311 -8.15 6.28 -14.23
C GLY A 311 -8.56 7.29 -13.16
N ASN A 312 -8.50 6.89 -11.88
CA ASN A 312 -8.91 7.73 -10.75
C ASN A 312 -7.97 8.93 -10.54
N LYS A 313 -6.66 8.72 -10.70
CA LYS A 313 -5.67 9.78 -10.47
C LYS A 313 -5.34 10.61 -11.70
N SER A 314 -5.60 10.16 -12.93
CA SER A 314 -5.32 10.94 -14.16
C SER A 314 -5.87 12.36 -14.10
N LYS A 315 -7.00 12.55 -13.42
CA LYS A 315 -7.64 13.86 -13.17
C LYS A 315 -6.86 14.77 -12.22
N THR A 316 -6.07 14.21 -11.30
CA THR A 316 -5.26 14.92 -10.30
C THR A 316 -3.78 15.01 -10.67
N TRP A 317 -3.33 14.33 -11.73
CA TRP A 317 -1.91 14.28 -12.14
C TRP A 317 -1.32 15.61 -12.61
N LYS A 318 -2.14 16.66 -12.78
CA LYS A 318 -1.64 18.03 -12.92
C LYS A 318 -0.70 18.45 -11.77
N THR A 319 -0.77 17.78 -10.61
CA THR A 319 0.11 18.01 -9.46
C THR A 319 1.34 17.12 -9.41
N SER A 320 1.38 16.03 -10.19
CA SER A 320 2.58 15.21 -10.31
C SER A 320 3.45 15.82 -11.40
N THR A 321 4.62 16.34 -11.03
CA THR A 321 5.67 16.68 -11.98
C THR A 321 6.10 15.36 -12.62
N GLY A 322 5.43 14.93 -13.70
CA GLY A 322 5.93 13.81 -14.49
C GLY A 322 7.40 14.08 -14.83
N GLU A 323 8.21 13.03 -15.03
CA GLU A 323 9.58 13.19 -15.56
C GLU A 323 9.50 14.04 -16.84
N ALA A 324 9.68 15.34 -16.69
CA ALA A 324 9.61 16.29 -17.77
C ALA A 324 10.89 16.06 -18.57
N LYS A 325 10.73 15.86 -19.88
CA LYS A 325 11.89 15.74 -20.75
C LYS A 325 12.70 17.03 -20.68
N ALA A 326 13.99 16.99 -21.02
CA ALA A 326 14.79 18.20 -21.14
C ALA A 326 14.07 19.20 -22.06
N GLY A 327 13.75 20.39 -21.54
CA GLY A 327 12.99 21.43 -22.24
C GLY A 327 11.46 21.37 -22.09
N GLU A 328 10.91 20.36 -21.41
CA GLU A 328 9.48 20.25 -21.09
C GLU A 328 9.21 20.83 -19.69
N SER A 329 8.13 21.60 -19.53
CA SER A 329 7.66 22.00 -18.20
C SER A 329 6.92 20.86 -17.50
N ALA A 330 6.87 20.87 -16.16
CA ALA A 330 6.08 19.90 -15.41
C ALA A 330 4.60 19.85 -15.82
N LEU A 331 4.02 21.01 -16.19
CA LEU A 331 2.65 21.10 -16.67
C LEU A 331 2.48 20.41 -18.04
N GLN A 332 3.42 20.62 -18.96
CA GLN A 332 3.41 19.94 -20.26
C GLN A 332 3.56 18.41 -20.09
N ALA A 333 4.48 17.98 -19.23
CA ALA A 333 4.69 16.56 -18.91
C ALA A 333 3.44 15.91 -18.31
N ALA A 334 2.73 16.61 -17.42
CA ALA A 334 1.47 16.13 -16.84
C ALA A 334 0.33 16.10 -17.87
N SER A 335 0.18 17.15 -18.68
CA SER A 335 -0.89 17.26 -19.69
C SER A 335 -0.77 16.23 -20.81
N SER A 336 0.45 15.79 -21.11
CA SER A 336 0.73 14.82 -22.16
C SER A 336 0.79 13.38 -21.64
N TYR A 337 0.45 13.13 -20.37
CA TYR A 337 0.55 11.80 -19.77
C TYR A 337 -0.63 10.90 -20.14
N ASP A 338 -0.37 9.86 -20.94
CA ASP A 338 -1.35 8.91 -21.46
C ASP A 338 -1.07 7.46 -21.01
N VAL A 339 -1.97 6.53 -21.35
CA VAL A 339 -1.81 5.09 -21.05
C VAL A 339 -0.53 4.51 -21.67
N PRO A 340 -0.18 4.81 -22.94
CA PRO A 340 1.11 4.44 -23.52
C PRO A 340 2.31 4.86 -22.68
N LYS A 341 2.37 6.12 -22.20
CA LYS A 341 3.44 6.58 -21.32
C LYS A 341 3.42 5.91 -19.95
N PHE A 342 2.24 5.60 -19.41
CA PHE A 342 2.13 4.81 -18.18
C PHE A 342 2.78 3.43 -18.33
N LEU A 343 2.43 2.72 -19.40
CA LEU A 343 2.95 1.38 -19.67
C LEU A 343 4.43 1.41 -20.05
N ALA A 344 4.87 2.36 -20.89
CA ALA A 344 6.26 2.51 -21.32
C ALA A 344 7.22 2.83 -20.16
N ARG A 345 6.71 3.39 -19.06
CA ARG A 345 7.51 3.68 -17.86
C ARG A 345 7.70 2.47 -16.94
N SER A 346 7.07 1.33 -17.23
CA SER A 346 7.37 0.04 -16.59
C SER A 346 8.73 -0.47 -17.10
N LEU A 347 9.81 0.16 -16.62
CA LEU A 347 11.19 -0.03 -17.08
C LEU A 347 11.80 -1.31 -16.51
N GLY A 348 11.32 -2.45 -17.02
CA GLY A 348 11.79 -3.78 -16.64
C GLY A 348 11.42 -4.17 -15.21
N TRP A 349 11.56 -5.46 -14.93
CA TRP A 349 11.14 -6.03 -13.66
C TRP A 349 12.25 -6.84 -12.99
N HIS A 350 12.05 -7.03 -11.69
CA HIS A 350 12.77 -7.95 -10.84
C HIS A 350 11.73 -8.79 -10.11
N TYR A 351 11.81 -10.11 -10.26
CA TYR A 351 10.97 -11.04 -9.51
C TYR A 351 11.31 -10.93 -8.02
N ASP A 352 10.30 -10.65 -7.19
CA ASP A 352 10.45 -10.45 -5.75
C ASP A 352 9.33 -11.18 -5.00
N PRO A 353 9.55 -12.47 -4.66
CA PRO A 353 8.55 -13.30 -4.00
C PRO A 353 8.55 -13.15 -2.49
N ILE A 354 9.27 -12.18 -1.90
CA ILE A 354 9.49 -12.15 -0.45
C ILE A 354 8.18 -12.10 0.35
N ALA A 355 7.14 -11.47 -0.20
CA ALA A 355 5.83 -11.37 0.42
C ALA A 355 5.06 -12.70 0.42
N LEU A 356 5.30 -13.59 -0.55
CA LEU A 356 4.56 -14.86 -0.72
C LEU A 356 4.70 -15.81 0.46
N ARG A 357 5.79 -15.71 1.23
CA ARG A 357 5.98 -16.53 2.42
C ARG A 357 4.91 -16.31 3.50
N TYR A 358 4.13 -15.24 3.38
CA TYR A 358 3.05 -14.90 4.31
C TYR A 358 1.65 -15.24 3.79
N SER A 359 1.51 -15.64 2.53
CA SER A 359 0.21 -15.84 1.89
C SER A 359 -0.67 -16.84 2.62
N CYS A 360 -0.13 -18.01 3.00
CA CYS A 360 -0.94 -19.04 3.67
C CYS A 360 -1.47 -18.58 5.02
N GLN A 361 -0.61 -17.99 5.85
CA GLN A 361 -1.02 -17.48 7.17
C GLN A 361 -1.98 -16.30 7.04
N LEU A 362 -1.78 -15.41 6.05
CA LEU A 362 -2.69 -14.30 5.80
C LEU A 362 -4.08 -14.78 5.38
N ARG A 363 -4.16 -15.78 4.49
CA ARG A 363 -5.45 -16.38 4.10
C ARG A 363 -6.15 -17.04 5.27
N GLU A 364 -5.41 -17.73 6.14
CA GLU A 364 -5.95 -18.28 7.37
C GLU A 364 -6.48 -17.16 8.30
N GLN A 365 -5.72 -16.08 8.48
CA GLN A 365 -6.14 -14.93 9.30
C GLN A 365 -7.43 -14.31 8.75
N LEU A 366 -7.51 -14.11 7.44
CA LEU A 366 -8.72 -13.60 6.77
C LEU A 366 -9.90 -14.54 7.00
N LYS A 367 -9.75 -15.84 6.74
CA LYS A 367 -10.78 -16.84 6.97
C LYS A 367 -11.28 -16.82 8.42
N ASN A 368 -10.37 -16.73 9.38
CA ASN A 368 -10.73 -16.72 10.81
C ASN A 368 -11.50 -15.46 11.20
N MET A 369 -11.16 -14.31 10.61
CA MET A 369 -11.80 -13.02 10.93
C MET A 369 -13.12 -12.80 10.20
N THR A 370 -13.22 -13.21 8.93
CA THR A 370 -14.38 -12.92 8.09
C THR A 370 -15.32 -14.11 7.91
N GLY A 371 -14.86 -15.33 8.22
CA GLY A 371 -15.56 -16.58 7.91
C GLY A 371 -15.51 -16.98 6.44
N GLU A 372 -14.90 -16.18 5.55
CA GLU A 372 -14.88 -16.44 4.12
C GLU A 372 -13.74 -17.39 3.70
N SER A 373 -14.06 -18.44 2.95
CA SER A 373 -13.09 -19.40 2.42
C SER A 373 -13.53 -19.85 1.02
N PRO A 374 -12.89 -19.39 -0.08
CA PRO A 374 -11.74 -18.48 -0.12
C PRO A 374 -12.15 -17.01 0.09
N TYR A 375 -11.26 -16.21 0.69
CA TYR A 375 -11.39 -14.75 0.66
C TYR A 375 -11.31 -14.24 -0.79
N LEU A 376 -12.33 -13.49 -1.19
CA LEU A 376 -12.40 -12.80 -2.47
C LEU A 376 -12.56 -11.31 -2.19
N ARG A 377 -11.78 -10.47 -2.88
CA ARG A 377 -11.88 -9.02 -2.67
C ARG A 377 -13.31 -8.53 -3.00
N PRO A 378 -13.97 -7.80 -2.10
CA PRO A 378 -15.27 -7.22 -2.38
C PRO A 378 -15.17 -6.08 -3.39
N GLY A 379 -16.24 -5.88 -4.16
CA GLY A 379 -16.43 -4.73 -5.06
C GLY A 379 -17.24 -5.09 -6.31
N ASP A 380 -17.96 -4.10 -6.82
CA ASP A 380 -19.01 -4.31 -7.82
C ASP A 380 -18.52 -4.08 -9.26
N ILE A 381 -17.31 -3.54 -9.43
CA ILE A 381 -16.74 -3.12 -10.72
C ILE A 381 -15.35 -3.74 -10.93
N TRP A 382 -15.11 -4.94 -10.41
CA TRP A 382 -13.92 -5.69 -10.80
C TRP A 382 -14.15 -6.31 -12.17
N TYR A 383 -13.70 -5.64 -13.22
CA TYR A 383 -13.69 -6.24 -14.54
C TYR A 383 -12.68 -7.39 -14.52
N ARG A 384 -13.19 -8.63 -14.63
CA ARG A 384 -12.33 -9.80 -14.75
C ARG A 384 -11.69 -9.79 -16.15
N ASN A 385 -10.46 -9.31 -16.22
CA ASN A 385 -9.44 -9.75 -17.16
C ASN A 385 -9.78 -9.67 -18.69
N PRO A 386 -9.64 -8.48 -19.31
CA PRO A 386 -9.45 -8.31 -20.76
C PRO A 386 -8.14 -8.92 -21.27
N GLU A 387 -7.16 -9.18 -20.40
CA GLU A 387 -5.76 -9.51 -20.72
C GLU A 387 -5.56 -10.87 -21.42
N TYR A 388 -6.63 -11.65 -21.58
CA TYR A 388 -6.61 -12.98 -22.22
C TYR A 388 -7.51 -13.07 -23.46
N GLY A 389 -7.70 -11.95 -24.16
CA GLY A 389 -8.43 -11.92 -25.44
C GLY A 389 -9.95 -12.11 -25.31
N LYS A 390 -10.53 -11.84 -24.13
CA LYS A 390 -11.98 -11.93 -23.91
C LYS A 390 -12.62 -10.55 -23.78
N LEU A 391 -13.81 -10.38 -24.37
CA LEU A 391 -14.52 -9.11 -24.42
C LEU A 391 -15.06 -8.70 -23.04
N VAL A 392 -14.98 -7.41 -22.71
CA VAL A 392 -15.54 -6.81 -21.48
C VAL A 392 -17.06 -7.02 -21.36
N ALA A 393 -17.74 -7.27 -22.49
CA ALA A 393 -19.17 -7.53 -22.54
C ALA A 393 -19.58 -8.92 -22.02
N ASP A 394 -18.65 -9.85 -21.82
CA ASP A 394 -18.88 -11.23 -21.39
C ASP A 394 -19.63 -11.25 -20.02
N PRO A 395 -20.90 -11.71 -20.00
CA PRO A 395 -21.73 -11.69 -18.79
C PRO A 395 -21.22 -12.62 -17.68
N ASP A 396 -20.46 -13.67 -18.01
CA ASP A 396 -19.90 -14.62 -17.03
C ASP A 396 -18.71 -14.02 -16.24
N LYS A 397 -18.34 -12.77 -16.56
CA LYS A 397 -17.23 -12.04 -15.95
C LYS A 397 -17.65 -10.77 -15.21
N ARG A 398 -18.95 -10.46 -15.12
CA ARG A 398 -19.43 -9.29 -14.38
C ARG A 398 -19.29 -9.56 -12.88
N GLY A 399 -18.34 -8.89 -12.24
CA GLY A 399 -18.30 -8.80 -10.79
C GLY A 399 -19.63 -8.29 -10.26
N ARG A 400 -20.17 -9.01 -9.27
CA ARG A 400 -21.15 -8.59 -8.23
C ARG A 400 -22.35 -7.72 -8.57
N TYR A 401 -22.80 -7.56 -9.82
CA TYR A 401 -24.20 -7.18 -10.06
C TYR A 401 -25.12 -8.40 -9.91
N GLY A 402 -25.54 -8.67 -8.67
CA GLY A 402 -26.96 -8.80 -8.34
C GLY A 402 -27.74 -10.07 -8.72
N ARG A 403 -27.11 -11.25 -8.90
CA ARG A 403 -27.84 -12.52 -8.73
C ARG A 403 -26.98 -13.54 -7.99
N PRO A 404 -27.54 -14.28 -7.02
CA PRO A 404 -26.95 -15.55 -6.61
C PRO A 404 -26.65 -16.34 -7.87
N ASN A 405 -25.48 -16.99 -7.90
CA ASN A 405 -25.23 -18.01 -8.90
C ASN A 405 -26.45 -18.95 -8.92
N PRO A 406 -26.99 -19.31 -10.10
CA PRO A 406 -28.03 -20.32 -10.19
C PRO A 406 -27.61 -21.55 -9.39
N GLU A 407 -28.58 -22.18 -8.72
CA GLU A 407 -28.32 -23.43 -8.01
C GLU A 407 -27.68 -24.43 -8.99
N GLY A 408 -26.49 -24.95 -8.65
CA GLY A 408 -25.72 -25.83 -9.53
C GLY A 408 -24.74 -25.16 -10.50
N PHE A 409 -24.56 -23.83 -10.47
CA PHE A 409 -23.55 -23.15 -11.28
C PHE A 409 -22.14 -23.64 -10.94
N LYS A 410 -21.48 -24.25 -11.92
CA LYS A 410 -20.07 -24.64 -11.87
C LYS A 410 -19.30 -23.73 -12.82
N TYR A 411 -18.19 -23.16 -12.37
CA TYR A 411 -17.30 -22.39 -13.24
C TYR A 411 -16.79 -23.30 -14.37
N SER A 412 -17.20 -23.01 -15.61
CA SER A 412 -16.82 -23.80 -16.80
C SER A 412 -15.36 -23.58 -17.22
N VAL A 413 -14.76 -22.47 -16.77
CA VAL A 413 -13.39 -22.09 -17.11
C VAL A 413 -12.54 -22.15 -15.86
N LYS A 414 -11.54 -23.03 -15.86
CA LYS A 414 -10.44 -23.04 -14.89
C LYS A 414 -9.77 -21.66 -14.95
N ASN A 415 -10.01 -20.81 -13.95
CA ASN A 415 -9.16 -19.64 -13.76
C ASN A 415 -7.73 -20.18 -13.57
N PRO A 416 -6.76 -19.86 -14.44
CA PRO A 416 -5.40 -20.39 -14.32
C PRO A 416 -4.72 -19.97 -13.02
N TYR A 417 -5.26 -18.96 -12.32
CA TYR A 417 -4.81 -18.47 -11.03
C TYR A 417 -5.73 -18.87 -9.87
N ASN A 418 -6.60 -19.87 -10.04
CA ASN A 418 -7.36 -20.40 -8.92
C ASN A 418 -6.38 -20.94 -7.88
N TYR A 419 -6.31 -20.27 -6.73
CA TYR A 419 -5.57 -20.66 -5.53
C TYR A 419 -6.12 -21.94 -4.89
N HIS A 420 -6.73 -22.84 -5.66
CA HIS A 420 -7.43 -23.97 -5.08
C HIS A 420 -6.49 -25.08 -4.58
N GLY A 421 -5.16 -24.94 -4.67
CA GLY A 421 -4.21 -25.93 -4.13
C GLY A 421 -4.33 -27.32 -4.77
N THR A 422 -5.37 -27.59 -5.54
CA THR A 422 -5.55 -28.75 -6.39
C THR A 422 -4.70 -28.52 -7.62
N LYS A 423 -3.73 -29.41 -7.82
CA LYS A 423 -2.96 -29.48 -9.06
C LYS A 423 -3.91 -29.40 -10.24
N LEU A 424 -3.54 -28.60 -11.24
CA LEU A 424 -4.06 -28.77 -12.59
C LEU A 424 -3.61 -30.17 -13.06
N GLY A 425 -4.44 -31.19 -12.88
CA GLY A 425 -4.09 -32.55 -13.30
C GLY A 425 -4.92 -33.72 -12.77
N ASP A 426 -5.75 -33.53 -11.74
CA ASP A 426 -6.64 -34.59 -11.24
C ASP A 426 -8.09 -34.42 -11.75
#